data_AF-A0A9D2W3X7-F1
#
_entry.id   AF-A0A9D2W3X7-F1
#
_cell.length_a   1.000
_cell.length_b   1.000
_cell.length_c   1.000
_cell.angle_alpha   90.00
_cell.angle_beta   90.00
_cell.angle_gamma   90.00
#
_symmetry.space_group_name_H-M   'P 1'
#
loop_
_entity.id
_entity.type
_entity.pdbx_description
1 polymer ?
#
loop_
_entity_poly.entity_id
_entity_poly.type
_entity_poly.pdbx_seq_one_letter_code
_entity_poly.pdbx_strand_id
1 'polypeptide(L)'
;MKKTLTILSVALLALVFSSCVESSKKYKALLAEKENLVAENKNIENEYNAALGIINEVENNLQAIRDAESLMMMNVEGSQREKLTAELLQIKEEMAANRAKLDSLSDALQKSNRNVANLRSTIKKLQAQLEEKEQMIASLQEQIAEKDVQIAGLNTQVTDLNENLNEMNSKHEDALRQINEQITEMNTVYYIGSSKKELKNNG
;
A
#
# COMPACT_ATOMS: atom_id res chain seq x y z
N MET A 1 73.52 -50.69 -33.21
CA MET A 1 73.28 -50.15 -31.85
C MET A 1 73.42 -48.62 -31.73
N LYS A 2 74.20 -47.91 -32.57
CA LYS A 2 74.32 -46.43 -32.49
C LYS A 2 73.09 -45.66 -33.01
N LYS A 3 72.41 -46.16 -34.05
CA LYS A 3 71.21 -45.51 -34.65
C LYS A 3 69.94 -45.61 -33.80
N THR A 4 69.81 -46.64 -32.96
CA THR A 4 68.68 -46.82 -32.05
C THR A 4 68.78 -45.92 -30.81
N LEU A 5 70.02 -45.60 -30.39
CA LEU A 5 70.28 -44.71 -29.26
C LEU A 5 70.01 -43.23 -29.61
N THR A 6 70.30 -42.82 -30.85
CA THR A 6 69.99 -41.46 -31.34
C THR A 6 68.50 -41.21 -31.51
N ILE A 7 67.73 -42.20 -31.96
CA ILE A 7 66.26 -42.07 -32.14
C ILE A 7 65.55 -41.99 -30.78
N LEU A 8 66.01 -42.74 -29.78
CA LEU A 8 65.46 -42.68 -28.41
C LEU A 8 65.75 -41.32 -27.74
N SER A 9 66.91 -40.72 -28.00
CA SER A 9 67.26 -39.39 -27.46
C SER A 9 66.44 -38.25 -28.06
N VAL A 10 66.09 -38.33 -29.35
CA VAL A 10 65.29 -37.30 -30.04
C VAL A 10 63.80 -37.39 -29.66
N ALA A 11 63.29 -38.61 -29.46
CA ALA A 11 61.93 -38.82 -28.96
C ALA A 11 61.75 -38.35 -27.50
N LEU A 12 62.79 -38.50 -26.67
CA LEU A 12 62.77 -37.99 -25.30
C LEU A 12 62.81 -36.45 -25.27
N LEU A 13 63.60 -35.80 -26.13
CA LEU A 13 63.60 -34.34 -26.27
C LEU A 13 62.28 -33.77 -26.81
N ALA A 14 61.62 -34.45 -27.74
CA ALA A 14 60.32 -34.02 -28.27
C ALA A 14 59.19 -34.04 -27.21
N LEU A 15 59.26 -34.95 -26.23
CA LEU A 15 58.32 -34.98 -25.10
C LEU A 15 58.58 -33.89 -24.04
N VAL A 16 59.81 -33.34 -23.95
CA VAL A 16 60.12 -32.24 -23.03
C VAL A 16 59.74 -30.87 -23.61
N PHE A 17 59.62 -30.73 -24.94
CA PHE A 17 59.08 -29.50 -25.54
C PHE A 17 57.56 -29.34 -25.34
N SER A 18 56.83 -30.45 -25.12
CA SER A 18 55.42 -30.42 -24.73
C SER A 18 55.20 -29.94 -23.29
N SER A 19 56.16 -30.16 -22.38
CA SER A 19 56.06 -29.74 -20.98
C SER A 19 56.54 -28.30 -20.72
N CYS A 20 57.12 -27.63 -21.72
CA CYS A 20 57.55 -26.22 -21.64
C CYS A 20 56.51 -25.22 -22.21
N VAL A 21 55.36 -25.72 -22.69
CA VAL A 21 54.25 -24.86 -23.14
C VAL A 21 53.48 -24.31 -21.94
N GLU A 22 53.27 -25.12 -20.90
CA GLU A 22 52.61 -24.73 -19.63
C GLU A 22 53.41 -23.71 -18.80
N SER A 23 54.74 -23.69 -18.92
CA SER A 23 55.60 -22.76 -18.19
C SER A 23 55.83 -21.43 -18.92
N SER A 24 55.31 -21.28 -20.14
CA SER A 24 55.46 -20.05 -20.92
C SER A 24 54.68 -18.88 -20.29
N LYS A 25 55.27 -17.68 -20.26
CA LYS A 25 54.62 -16.46 -19.74
C LYS A 25 53.26 -16.19 -20.39
N LYS A 26 53.12 -16.53 -21.68
CA LYS A 26 51.87 -16.37 -22.44
C LYS A 26 50.80 -17.36 -21.98
N TYR A 27 51.15 -18.63 -21.73
CA TYR A 27 50.21 -19.62 -21.20
C TYR A 27 49.71 -19.25 -19.81
N LYS A 28 50.60 -18.81 -18.90
CA LYS A 28 50.20 -18.34 -17.56
C LYS A 28 49.32 -17.09 -17.62
N ALA A 29 49.61 -16.15 -18.52
CA ALA A 29 48.77 -14.98 -18.72
C ALA A 29 47.38 -15.38 -19.25
N LEU A 30 47.31 -16.32 -20.20
CA LEU A 30 46.06 -16.80 -20.77
C LEU A 30 45.23 -17.62 -19.75
N LEU A 31 45.89 -18.38 -18.88
CA LEU A 31 45.24 -19.11 -17.79
C LEU A 31 44.69 -18.13 -16.74
N ALA A 32 45.45 -17.11 -16.35
CA ALA A 32 44.98 -16.06 -15.46
C ALA A 32 43.81 -15.26 -16.06
N GLU A 33 43.84 -14.99 -17.37
CA GLU A 33 42.73 -14.36 -18.09
C GLU A 33 41.49 -15.26 -18.10
N LYS A 34 41.65 -16.56 -18.36
CA LYS A 34 40.56 -17.53 -18.27
C LYS A 34 39.97 -17.60 -16.85
N GLU A 35 40.80 -17.67 -15.83
CA GLU A 35 40.36 -17.69 -14.42
C GLU A 35 39.61 -16.42 -14.05
N ASN A 36 40.11 -15.25 -14.47
CA ASN A 36 39.43 -13.97 -14.29
C ASN A 36 38.07 -13.94 -15.01
N LEU A 37 38.00 -14.40 -16.26
CA LEU A 37 36.74 -14.48 -17.03
C LEU A 37 35.74 -15.45 -16.39
N VAL A 38 36.20 -16.57 -15.84
CA VAL A 38 35.34 -17.51 -15.11
C VAL A 38 34.81 -16.90 -13.81
N ALA A 39 35.66 -16.20 -13.06
CA ALA A 39 35.25 -15.48 -11.85
C ALA A 39 34.25 -14.35 -12.17
N GLU A 40 34.47 -13.60 -13.25
CA GLU A 40 33.57 -12.55 -13.71
C GLU A 40 32.22 -13.11 -14.16
N ASN A 41 32.20 -14.21 -14.94
CA ASN A 41 30.95 -14.87 -15.32
C ASN A 41 30.16 -15.40 -14.12
N LYS A 42 30.84 -15.93 -13.09
CA LYS A 42 30.19 -16.35 -11.85
C LYS A 42 29.55 -15.18 -11.10
N ASN A 43 30.24 -14.03 -11.04
CA ASN A 43 29.68 -12.82 -10.43
C ASN A 43 28.45 -12.33 -11.20
N ILE A 44 28.47 -12.41 -12.54
CA ILE A 44 27.34 -12.07 -13.39
C ILE A 44 26.16 -12.99 -13.14
N GLU A 45 26.36 -14.30 -13.05
CA GLU A 45 25.29 -15.24 -12.72
C GLU A 45 24.67 -14.92 -11.36
N ASN A 46 25.48 -14.56 -10.37
CA ASN A 46 24.99 -14.17 -9.05
C ASN A 46 24.17 -12.86 -9.09
N GLU A 47 24.67 -11.82 -9.78
CA GLU A 47 23.96 -10.55 -9.94
C GLU A 47 22.64 -10.73 -10.73
N TYR A 48 22.66 -11.56 -11.77
CA TYR A 48 21.49 -11.89 -12.58
C TYR A 48 20.45 -12.66 -11.76
N ASN A 49 20.86 -13.65 -10.99
CA ASN A 49 19.97 -14.40 -10.11
C ASN A 49 19.39 -13.52 -8.99
N ALA A 50 20.20 -12.61 -8.43
CA ALA A 50 19.72 -11.62 -7.46
C ALA A 50 18.71 -10.66 -8.08
N ALA A 51 18.95 -10.19 -9.30
CA ALA A 51 18.03 -9.34 -10.06
C ALA A 51 16.67 -10.02 -10.27
N LEU A 52 16.67 -11.29 -10.69
CA LEU A 52 15.45 -12.07 -10.85
C LEU A 52 14.73 -12.29 -9.52
N GLY A 53 15.48 -12.52 -8.43
CA GLY A 53 14.90 -12.63 -7.09
C GLY A 53 14.16 -11.37 -6.67
N ILE A 54 14.78 -10.19 -6.85
CA ILE A 54 14.17 -8.90 -6.55
C ILE A 54 12.95 -8.64 -7.44
N ILE A 55 13.04 -8.94 -8.74
CA ILE A 55 11.92 -8.77 -9.68
C ILE A 55 10.72 -9.61 -9.23
N ASN A 56 10.94 -10.90 -8.92
CA ASN A 56 9.87 -11.78 -8.45
C ASN A 56 9.25 -11.28 -7.13
N GLU A 57 10.09 -10.80 -6.20
CA GLU A 57 9.60 -10.24 -4.95
C GLU A 57 8.73 -9.00 -5.17
N VAL A 58 9.19 -8.06 -6.00
CA VAL A 58 8.45 -6.85 -6.33
C VAL A 58 7.15 -7.18 -7.08
N GLU A 59 7.16 -8.14 -7.99
CA GLU A 59 5.95 -8.59 -8.69
C GLU A 59 4.92 -9.20 -7.73
N ASN A 60 5.37 -10.03 -6.79
CA ASN A 60 4.51 -10.59 -5.75
C ASN A 60 3.93 -9.50 -4.85
N ASN A 61 4.75 -8.54 -4.43
CA ASN A 61 4.29 -7.42 -3.61
C ASN A 61 3.28 -6.56 -4.40
N LEU A 62 3.54 -6.26 -5.68
CA LEU A 62 2.58 -5.54 -6.53
C LEU A 62 1.28 -6.31 -6.76
N GLN A 63 1.29 -7.64 -6.71
CA GLN A 63 0.06 -8.43 -6.71
C GLN A 63 -0.70 -8.28 -5.40
N ALA A 64 -0.01 -8.43 -4.26
CA ALA A 64 -0.63 -8.24 -2.95
C ALA A 64 -1.25 -6.84 -2.78
N ILE A 65 -0.55 -5.81 -3.28
CA ILE A 65 -1.05 -4.43 -3.30
C ILE A 65 -2.33 -4.30 -4.12
N ARG A 66 -2.39 -4.94 -5.30
CA ARG A 66 -3.60 -4.94 -6.14
C ARG A 66 -4.77 -5.67 -5.48
N ASP A 67 -4.50 -6.77 -4.81
CA ASP A 67 -5.54 -7.54 -4.13
C ASP A 67 -6.11 -6.76 -2.95
N ALA A 68 -5.24 -6.10 -2.18
CA ALA A 68 -5.64 -5.18 -1.12
C ALA A 68 -6.47 -4.03 -1.69
N GLU A 69 -6.00 -3.36 -2.74
CA GLU A 69 -6.75 -2.30 -3.43
C GLU A 69 -8.15 -2.72 -3.89
N SER A 70 -8.27 -3.91 -4.47
CA SER A 70 -9.57 -4.45 -4.89
C SER A 70 -10.53 -4.63 -3.71
N LEU A 71 -10.03 -5.12 -2.57
CA LEU A 71 -10.82 -5.22 -1.34
C LEU A 71 -11.26 -3.84 -0.84
N MET A 72 -10.38 -2.84 -0.92
CA MET A 72 -10.66 -1.47 -0.51
C MET A 72 -11.73 -0.79 -1.38
N MET A 73 -11.82 -1.15 -2.68
CA MET A 73 -12.85 -0.64 -3.59
C MET A 73 -14.23 -1.25 -3.36
N MET A 74 -14.32 -2.41 -2.70
CA MET A 74 -15.60 -3.03 -2.36
C MET A 74 -16.17 -2.41 -1.08
N ASN A 75 -17.09 -1.46 -1.23
CA ASN A 75 -17.90 -0.77 -0.19
C ASN A 75 -17.63 -1.23 1.25
N VAL A 76 -16.60 -0.61 1.84
CA VAL A 76 -16.16 -0.88 3.22
C VAL A 76 -17.09 -0.13 4.17
N GLU A 77 -17.87 -0.85 4.97
CA GLU A 77 -18.74 -0.27 6.01
C GLU A 77 -17.92 0.36 7.14
N GLY A 78 -18.53 1.27 7.92
CA GLY A 78 -17.84 2.13 8.88
C GLY A 78 -16.90 1.44 9.89
N SER A 79 -17.15 0.17 10.24
CA SER A 79 -16.30 -0.61 11.17
C SER A 79 -14.94 -1.05 10.61
N GLN A 80 -14.75 -0.94 9.29
CA GLN A 80 -13.55 -1.39 8.59
C GLN A 80 -12.69 -0.21 8.08
N ARG A 81 -13.09 1.03 8.37
CA ARG A 81 -12.42 2.27 7.92
C ARG A 81 -11.06 2.50 8.57
N GLU A 82 -10.92 2.23 9.86
CA GLU A 82 -9.62 2.33 10.55
C GLU A 82 -8.64 1.27 10.05
N LYS A 83 -9.15 0.06 9.77
CA LYS A 83 -8.36 -1.01 9.15
C LYS A 83 -7.90 -0.61 7.76
N LEU A 84 -8.81 -0.06 6.95
CA LEU A 84 -8.53 0.46 5.61
C LEU A 84 -7.41 1.50 5.61
N THR A 85 -7.45 2.44 6.56
CA THR A 85 -6.43 3.50 6.66
C THR A 85 -5.07 2.92 7.07
N ALA A 86 -5.05 1.97 8.00
CA ALA A 86 -3.83 1.28 8.41
C ALA A 86 -3.24 0.43 7.26
N GLU A 87 -4.07 -0.27 6.51
CA GLU A 87 -3.66 -1.06 5.33
C GLU A 87 -3.07 -0.17 4.23
N LEU A 88 -3.65 1.00 3.95
CA LEU A 88 -3.09 1.97 3.00
C LEU A 88 -1.71 2.47 3.42
N LEU A 89 -1.48 2.67 4.72
CA LEU A 89 -0.17 3.07 5.23
C LEU A 89 0.86 1.96 5.05
N GLN A 90 0.50 0.72 5.38
CA GLN A 90 1.38 -0.43 5.18
C GLN A 90 1.74 -0.61 3.71
N ILE A 91 0.76 -0.54 2.81
CA ILE A 91 0.99 -0.64 1.37
C ILE A 91 1.94 0.46 0.88
N LYS A 92 1.80 1.68 1.40
CA LYS A 92 2.69 2.79 1.07
C LYS A 92 4.14 2.52 1.49
N GLU A 93 4.36 1.93 2.65
CA GLU A 93 5.69 1.52 3.10
C GLU A 93 6.27 0.40 2.22
N GLU A 94 5.46 -0.60 1.88
CA GLU A 94 5.85 -1.70 0.98
C GLU A 94 6.23 -1.19 -0.42
N MET A 95 5.47 -0.23 -0.96
CA MET A 95 5.81 0.42 -2.22
C MET A 95 7.14 1.17 -2.15
N ALA A 96 7.37 1.95 -1.09
CA ALA A 96 8.64 2.67 -0.91
C ALA A 96 9.84 1.69 -0.84
N ALA A 97 9.67 0.56 -0.15
CA ALA A 97 10.67 -0.50 -0.09
C ALA A 97 10.92 -1.14 -1.47
N ASN A 98 9.86 -1.42 -2.24
CA ASN A 98 9.98 -1.95 -3.60
C ASN A 98 10.71 -0.97 -4.52
N ARG A 99 10.42 0.34 -4.40
CA ARG A 99 11.09 1.39 -5.16
C ARG A 99 12.58 1.39 -4.91
N ALA A 100 12.98 1.39 -3.63
CA ALA A 100 14.38 1.35 -3.24
C ALA A 100 15.12 0.11 -3.80
N LYS A 101 14.46 -1.05 -3.81
CA LYS A 101 15.02 -2.28 -4.40
C LYS A 101 15.19 -2.17 -5.91
N LEU A 102 14.19 -1.65 -6.62
CA LEU A 102 14.26 -1.44 -8.08
C LEU A 102 15.32 -0.41 -8.45
N ASP A 103 15.46 0.67 -7.68
CA ASP A 103 16.46 1.72 -7.91
C ASP A 103 17.88 1.18 -7.69
N SER A 104 18.10 0.44 -6.59
CA SER A 104 19.36 -0.24 -6.33
C SER A 104 19.74 -1.23 -7.45
N LEU A 105 18.74 -1.98 -7.94
CA LEU A 105 18.94 -2.92 -9.03
C LEU A 105 19.24 -2.20 -10.36
N SER A 106 18.55 -1.10 -10.63
CA SER A 106 18.80 -0.24 -11.80
C SER A 106 20.24 0.29 -11.78
N ASP A 107 20.71 0.78 -10.63
CA ASP A 107 22.08 1.29 -10.45
C ASP A 107 23.13 0.21 -10.63
N ALA A 108 22.91 -0.98 -10.07
CA ALA A 108 23.80 -2.13 -10.24
C ALA A 108 23.91 -2.53 -11.72
N LEU A 109 22.78 -2.60 -12.43
CA LEU A 109 22.77 -2.94 -13.85
C LEU A 109 23.35 -1.83 -14.74
N GLN A 110 23.31 -0.56 -14.32
CA GLN A 110 23.93 0.54 -15.06
C GLN A 110 25.47 0.50 -14.96
N LYS A 111 26.00 0.13 -13.79
CA LYS A 111 27.44 -0.06 -13.57
C LYS A 111 28.00 -1.29 -14.29
N SER A 112 27.16 -2.28 -14.55
CA SER A 112 27.51 -3.43 -15.37
C SER A 112 27.57 -3.04 -16.86
N ASN A 113 28.75 -3.18 -17.49
CA ASN A 113 28.99 -2.81 -18.89
C ASN A 113 28.42 -3.84 -19.91
N ARG A 114 27.41 -4.63 -19.51
CA ARG A 114 26.89 -5.76 -20.29
C ARG A 114 25.43 -5.55 -20.71
N ASN A 115 25.06 -6.12 -21.86
CA ASN A 115 23.76 -5.94 -22.52
C ASN A 115 22.63 -6.74 -21.84
N VAL A 116 22.19 -6.28 -20.67
CA VAL A 116 20.99 -6.77 -19.94
C VAL A 116 19.75 -5.92 -20.26
N ALA A 117 19.50 -5.69 -21.55
CA ALA A 117 18.43 -4.82 -22.03
C ALA A 117 17.04 -5.25 -21.53
N ASN A 118 16.76 -6.56 -21.48
CA ASN A 118 15.49 -7.09 -21.01
C ASN A 118 15.24 -6.79 -19.53
N LEU A 119 16.23 -7.03 -18.66
CA LEU A 119 16.10 -6.72 -17.22
C LEU A 119 15.89 -5.22 -16.99
N ARG A 120 16.64 -4.37 -17.69
CA ARG A 120 16.46 -2.91 -17.62
C ARG A 120 15.06 -2.48 -18.06
N SER A 121 14.52 -3.12 -19.11
CA SER A 121 13.15 -2.85 -19.56
C SER A 121 12.11 -3.31 -18.54
N THR A 122 12.29 -4.47 -17.92
CA THR A 122 11.40 -4.98 -16.87
C THR A 122 11.40 -4.07 -15.65
N ILE A 123 12.58 -3.65 -15.17
CA ILE A 123 12.70 -2.74 -14.03
C ILE A 123 11.99 -1.42 -14.30
N LYS A 124 12.19 -0.81 -15.48
CA LYS A 124 11.48 0.41 -15.87
C LYS A 124 9.97 0.22 -15.88
N LYS A 125 9.48 -0.92 -16.36
CA LYS A 125 8.05 -1.24 -16.35
C LYS A 125 7.52 -1.36 -14.91
N LEU A 126 8.25 -2.05 -14.02
CA LEU A 126 7.87 -2.19 -12.61
C LEU A 126 7.90 -0.85 -11.88
N GLN A 127 8.89 0.01 -12.15
CA GLN A 127 8.95 1.38 -11.60
C GLN A 127 7.74 2.21 -12.04
N ALA A 128 7.35 2.14 -13.32
CA ALA A 128 6.17 2.84 -13.83
C ALA A 128 4.87 2.32 -13.19
N GLN A 129 4.73 1.00 -13.05
CA GLN A 129 3.58 0.40 -12.36
C GLN A 129 3.49 0.83 -10.90
N LEU A 130 4.63 0.93 -10.21
CA LEU A 130 4.69 1.39 -8.84
C LEU A 130 4.25 2.85 -8.71
N GLU A 131 4.71 3.72 -9.62
CA GLU A 131 4.31 5.13 -9.65
C GLU A 131 2.81 5.31 -9.90
N GLU A 132 2.22 4.51 -10.80
CA GLU A 132 0.76 4.50 -11.03
C GLU A 132 0.00 4.12 -9.74
N LYS A 133 0.48 3.10 -9.02
CA LYS A 133 -0.12 2.65 -7.76
C LYS A 133 0.05 3.68 -6.63
N GLU A 134 1.20 4.36 -6.56
CA GLU A 134 1.42 5.46 -5.62
C GLU A 134 0.42 6.61 -5.83
N GLN A 135 0.17 7.00 -7.08
CA GLN A 135 -0.82 8.03 -7.40
C GLN A 135 -2.24 7.62 -7.03
N MET A 136 -2.59 6.37 -7.31
CA MET A 136 -3.90 5.82 -6.97
C MET A 136 -4.12 5.79 -5.46
N ILE A 137 -3.13 5.38 -4.67
CA ILE A 137 -3.21 5.38 -3.21
C ILE A 137 -3.34 6.80 -2.65
N ALA A 138 -2.63 7.77 -3.22
CA ALA A 138 -2.80 9.17 -2.84
C ALA A 138 -4.25 9.65 -3.09
N SER A 139 -4.84 9.28 -4.23
CA SER A 139 -6.24 9.58 -4.54
C SER A 139 -7.22 8.91 -3.57
N LEU A 140 -6.98 7.65 -3.21
CA LEU A 140 -7.80 6.95 -2.21
C LEU A 140 -7.72 7.62 -0.84
N GLN A 141 -6.53 8.07 -0.43
CA GLN A 141 -6.35 8.81 0.82
C GLN A 141 -7.11 10.14 0.82
N GLU A 142 -7.09 10.87 -0.29
CA GLU A 142 -7.86 12.11 -0.44
C GLU A 142 -9.37 11.87 -0.37
N GLN A 143 -9.87 10.85 -1.06
CA GLN A 143 -11.30 10.47 -1.02
C GLN A 143 -11.74 10.04 0.39
N ILE A 144 -10.88 9.34 1.14
CA ILE A 144 -11.13 9.02 2.54
C ILE A 144 -11.27 10.31 3.33
N ALA A 145 -10.29 11.22 3.27
CA ALA A 145 -10.34 12.48 4.00
C ALA A 145 -11.58 13.33 3.67
N GLU A 146 -11.98 13.41 2.39
CA GLU A 146 -13.21 14.10 1.98
C GLU A 146 -14.45 13.47 2.64
N LYS A 147 -14.54 12.13 2.63
CA LYS A 147 -15.64 11.42 3.29
C LYS A 147 -15.65 11.63 4.81
N ASP A 148 -14.51 11.78 5.46
CA ASP A 148 -14.48 12.09 6.90
C ASP A 148 -15.14 13.44 7.20
N VAL A 149 -14.84 14.46 6.38
CA VAL A 149 -15.47 15.78 6.51
C VAL A 149 -16.98 15.68 6.29
N GLN A 150 -17.43 14.92 5.28
CA GLN A 150 -18.85 14.70 5.03
C GLN A 150 -19.55 13.98 6.19
N ILE A 151 -18.94 12.93 6.74
CA ILE A 151 -19.47 12.18 7.89
C ILE A 151 -19.57 13.09 9.12
N ALA A 152 -18.53 13.88 9.40
CA ALA A 152 -18.56 14.84 10.50
C ALA A 152 -19.72 15.85 10.34
N GLY A 153 -19.90 16.39 9.14
CA GLY A 153 -21.00 17.32 8.84
C GLY A 153 -22.38 16.67 8.99
N LEU A 154 -22.56 15.42 8.53
CA LEU A 154 -23.80 14.66 8.72
C LEU A 154 -24.08 14.38 10.21
N ASN A 155 -23.05 14.05 11.00
CA ASN A 155 -23.20 13.85 12.44
C ASN A 155 -23.67 15.12 13.14
N THR A 156 -23.11 16.28 12.78
CA THR A 156 -23.59 17.57 13.29
C THR A 156 -25.05 17.81 12.94
N GLN A 157 -25.45 17.60 11.68
CA GLN A 157 -26.85 17.76 11.25
C GLN A 157 -27.79 16.82 12.01
N VAL A 158 -27.38 15.57 12.28
CA VAL A 158 -28.16 14.61 13.06
C VAL A 158 -28.32 15.08 14.51
N THR A 159 -27.27 15.61 15.13
CA THR A 159 -27.34 16.20 16.47
C THR A 159 -28.30 17.38 16.50
N ASP A 160 -28.15 18.33 15.57
CA ASP A 160 -29.01 19.52 15.48
C ASP A 160 -30.48 19.13 15.26
N LEU A 161 -30.75 18.14 14.41
CA LEU A 161 -32.11 17.63 14.19
C LEU A 161 -32.70 16.99 15.44
N ASN A 162 -31.90 16.23 16.21
CA ASN A 162 -32.36 15.64 17.46
C ASN A 162 -32.64 16.70 18.52
N GLU A 163 -31.81 17.73 18.63
CA GLU A 163 -32.05 18.86 19.54
C GLU A 163 -33.33 19.62 19.18
N ASN A 164 -33.52 19.94 17.90
CA ASN A 164 -34.74 20.57 17.40
C ASN A 164 -35.99 19.70 17.65
N LEU A 165 -35.89 18.39 17.46
CA LEU A 165 -36.98 17.46 17.72
C LEU A 165 -37.35 17.44 19.22
N ASN A 166 -36.36 17.41 20.10
CA ASN A 166 -36.58 17.46 21.54
C ASN A 166 -37.22 18.78 21.98
N GLU A 167 -36.75 19.92 21.45
CA GLU A 167 -37.36 21.22 21.71
C GLU A 167 -38.82 21.27 21.23
N MET A 168 -39.08 20.77 20.03
CA MET A 168 -40.43 20.74 19.46
C MET A 168 -41.37 19.87 20.28
N ASN A 169 -40.91 18.70 20.74
CA ASN A 169 -41.68 17.83 21.62
C ASN A 169 -42.01 18.52 22.96
N SER A 170 -41.04 19.21 23.57
CA SER A 170 -41.27 19.97 24.81
C SER A 170 -42.29 21.09 24.62
N LYS A 171 -42.19 21.88 23.53
CA LYS A 171 -43.19 22.91 23.20
C LYS A 171 -44.58 22.32 22.97
N HIS A 172 -44.65 21.15 22.35
CA HIS A 172 -45.91 20.45 22.12
C HIS A 172 -46.56 20.01 23.44
N GLU A 173 -45.80 19.44 24.36
CA GLU A 173 -46.27 19.07 25.70
C GLU A 173 -46.76 20.30 26.49
N ASP A 174 -46.02 21.41 26.45
CA ASP A 174 -46.43 22.66 27.10
C ASP A 174 -47.71 23.25 26.50
N ALA A 175 -47.86 23.22 25.18
CA ALA A 175 -49.08 23.67 24.51
C ALA A 175 -50.28 22.82 24.91
N LEU A 176 -50.13 21.48 24.98
CA LEU A 176 -51.18 20.57 25.44
C LEU A 176 -51.57 20.86 26.90
N ARG A 177 -50.60 21.15 27.77
CA ARG A 177 -50.86 21.54 29.16
C ARG A 177 -51.68 22.82 29.25
N GLN A 178 -51.29 23.87 28.52
CA GLN A 178 -52.01 25.15 28.50
C GLN A 178 -53.45 24.99 27.96
N ILE A 179 -53.64 24.20 26.90
CA ILE A 179 -54.97 23.90 26.36
C ILE A 179 -55.85 23.23 27.43
N ASN A 180 -55.32 22.26 28.19
CA ASN A 180 -56.07 21.59 29.25
C ASN A 180 -56.39 22.50 30.44
N GLU A 181 -55.48 23.38 30.82
CA GLU A 181 -55.71 24.41 31.84
C GLU A 181 -56.85 25.35 31.40
N GLN A 182 -56.82 25.84 30.17
CA GLN A 182 -57.89 26.69 29.60
C GLN A 182 -59.25 25.96 29.54
N ILE A 183 -59.27 24.68 29.15
CA ILE A 183 -60.49 23.86 29.14
C ILE A 183 -61.07 23.76 30.56
N THR A 184 -60.22 23.60 31.57
CA THR A 184 -60.66 23.48 32.97
C THR A 184 -61.24 24.80 33.48
N GLU A 185 -60.59 25.92 33.16
CA GLU A 185 -61.07 27.26 33.51
C GLU A 185 -62.43 27.57 32.85
N MET A 186 -62.56 27.32 31.54
CA MET A 186 -63.82 27.51 30.82
C MET A 186 -64.99 26.67 31.37
N ASN A 187 -64.70 25.48 31.89
CA ASN A 187 -65.71 24.59 32.46
C ASN A 187 -65.97 24.83 33.95
N THR A 188 -65.32 25.82 34.57
CA THR A 188 -65.54 26.16 35.99
C THR A 188 -66.75 27.09 36.13
N VAL A 189 -67.75 26.66 36.90
CA VAL A 189 -68.95 27.46 37.22
C VAL A 189 -68.97 27.82 38.71
N TYR A 190 -69.19 29.09 39.00
CA TYR A 190 -69.31 29.61 40.37
C TYR A 190 -70.78 29.74 40.76
N TYR A 191 -71.13 29.27 41.96
CA TYR A 191 -72.47 29.44 42.54
C TYR A 191 -72.39 30.33 43.79
N ILE A 192 -73.41 31.17 43.98
CA ILE A 192 -73.56 31.98 45.19
C ILE A 192 -74.52 31.25 46.13
N GLY A 193 -74.02 30.85 47.30
CA GLY A 193 -74.83 30.35 48.41
C GLY A 193 -75.30 31.51 49.29
N SER A 194 -76.58 31.83 49.27
CA SER A 194 -77.15 32.90 50.09
C SER A 194 -78.55 32.53 50.59
N SER A 195 -79.08 33.24 51.58
CA SER A 195 -80.37 32.93 52.16
C SER A 195 -81.50 33.13 51.13
N LYS A 196 -82.55 32.31 51.19
CA LYS A 196 -83.70 32.38 50.26
C LYS A 196 -84.31 33.79 50.14
N LYS A 197 -84.18 34.59 51.20
CA LYS A 197 -84.70 35.96 51.28
C LYS A 197 -83.82 36.97 50.51
N GLU A 198 -82.50 36.81 50.54
CA GLU A 198 -81.53 37.66 49.82
C GLU A 198 -81.47 37.35 48.33
N LEU A 199 -81.57 36.08 47.95
CA LEU A 199 -81.64 35.66 46.54
C LEU A 199 -82.90 36.20 45.84
N LYS A 200 -83.99 36.39 46.57
CA LYS A 200 -85.26 36.91 46.04
C LYS A 200 -85.29 38.43 45.83
N ASN A 201 -84.40 39.17 46.50
CA ASN A 201 -84.32 40.62 46.41
C ASN A 201 -83.28 41.09 45.38
N ASN A 202 -82.33 40.22 45.01
CA ASN A 202 -81.20 40.55 44.13
C ASN A 202 -81.17 39.75 42.81
N GLY A 203 -82.19 38.92 42.55
CA GLY A 203 -82.41 38.23 41.26
C GLY A 203 -83.69 38.71 40.62
#